data_AF-A0A094QAV3-F1
#
_entry.id   AF-A0A094QAV3-F1
#
_cell.length_a   1.000
_cell.length_b   1.000
_cell.length_c   1.000
_cell.angle_alpha   90.00
_cell.angle_beta   90.00
_cell.angle_gamma   90.00
#
_symmetry.space_group_name_H-M   'P 1'
#
loop_
_entity.id
_entity.type
_entity.pdbx_description
1 polymer ?
#
loop_
_entity_poly.entity_id
_entity_poly.type
_entity_poly.pdbx_seq_one_letter_code
_entity_poly.pdbx_strand_id
1 'polypeptide(L)'
;MKRLFKTAVLLSFAWNLMLVLGVVLNMDYALPRAAGGQFESFPISIRILYVSTTFVVLYQLFVYLQLMQNKAVKPVWVPKAFAYLGLASVFVNAISRSTQEQINVIPAAIISVAFFAASKQVRS
;
A
#
# COMPACT_ATOMS: atom_id res chain seq x y z
N MET A 1 10.51 15.90 5.02
CA MET A 1 10.83 14.47 5.21
C MET A 1 12.30 14.22 4.90
N LYS A 2 13.05 13.56 5.78
CA LYS A 2 14.45 13.19 5.56
C LYS A 2 14.57 12.27 4.32
N ARG A 3 15.68 12.33 3.58
CA ARG A 3 15.91 11.52 2.35
C ARG A 3 15.68 10.02 2.60
N LEU A 4 16.21 9.48 3.69
CA LEU A 4 16.07 8.07 4.06
C LEU A 4 14.61 7.62 4.16
N PHE A 5 13.75 8.46 4.76
CA PHE A 5 12.33 8.13 4.90
C PHE A 5 11.61 8.12 3.54
N LYS A 6 11.96 9.05 2.62
CA LYS A 6 11.41 9.03 1.26
C LYS A 6 11.77 7.74 0.52
N THR A 7 13.03 7.30 0.64
CA THR A 7 13.47 6.03 0.06
C THR A 7 12.71 4.84 0.65
N ALA A 8 12.53 4.80 1.98
CA ALA A 8 11.75 3.76 2.64
C ALA A 8 10.29 3.69 2.14
N VAL A 9 9.67 4.85 1.89
CA VAL A 9 8.31 4.92 1.32
C VAL A 9 8.27 4.37 -0.10
N LEU A 10 9.23 4.73 -0.96
CA LEU A 10 9.31 4.21 -2.33
C LEU A 10 9.55 2.69 -2.36
N LEU A 11 10.42 2.18 -1.48
CA LEU A 11 10.62 0.72 -1.32
C LEU A 11 9.36 0.03 -0.83
N SER A 12 8.60 0.67 0.08
CA SER A 12 7.32 0.14 0.55
C SER A 12 6.29 0.08 -0.57
N PHE A 13 6.24 1.08 -1.45
CA PHE A 13 5.41 1.03 -2.67
C PHE A 13 5.85 -0.06 -3.64
N ALA A 14 7.17 -0.22 -3.86
CA ALA A 14 7.69 -1.27 -4.72
C ALA A 14 7.33 -2.66 -4.20
N TRP A 15 7.46 -2.89 -2.88
CA TRP A 15 7.02 -4.14 -2.24
C TRP A 15 5.52 -4.36 -2.40
N ASN A 16 4.70 -3.35 -2.13
CA ASN A 16 3.24 -3.46 -2.24
C ASN A 16 2.82 -3.76 -3.70
N LEU A 17 3.42 -3.08 -4.68
CA LEU A 17 3.19 -3.33 -6.11
C LEU A 17 3.61 -4.75 -6.52
N MET A 18 4.78 -5.21 -6.08
CA MET A 18 5.22 -6.58 -6.33
C MET A 18 4.18 -7.58 -5.81
N LEU A 19 3.70 -7.42 -4.57
CA LEU A 19 2.71 -8.33 -4.00
C LEU A 19 1.39 -8.31 -4.75
N VAL A 20 0.81 -7.14 -5.01
CA VAL A 20 -0.50 -7.07 -5.67
C VAL A 20 -0.44 -7.61 -7.11
N LEU A 21 0.64 -7.34 -7.84
CA LEU A 21 0.88 -7.94 -9.16
C LEU A 21 1.11 -9.45 -9.07
N GLY A 22 1.81 -9.92 -8.05
CA GLY A 22 1.97 -11.33 -7.76
C GLY A 22 0.63 -12.05 -7.59
N VAL A 23 -0.32 -11.44 -6.88
CA VAL A 23 -1.68 -11.98 -6.76
C VAL A 23 -2.40 -12.00 -8.10
N VAL A 24 -2.38 -10.89 -8.85
CA VAL A 24 -3.02 -10.78 -10.17
C VAL A 24 -2.48 -11.83 -11.14
N LEU A 25 -1.18 -12.09 -11.13
CA LEU A 25 -0.50 -13.04 -12.00
C LEU A 25 -0.50 -14.49 -11.46
N ASN A 26 -1.07 -14.71 -10.28
CA ASN A 26 -1.10 -16.00 -9.60
C ASN A 26 0.30 -16.59 -9.32
N MET A 27 1.18 -15.78 -8.72
CA MET A 27 2.55 -16.16 -8.40
C MET A 27 2.67 -16.79 -7.01
N ASP A 28 3.48 -17.84 -6.88
CA ASP A 28 3.62 -18.62 -5.64
C ASP A 28 4.13 -17.81 -4.45
N TYR A 29 5.04 -16.85 -4.66
CA TYR A 29 5.57 -16.03 -3.58
C TYR A 29 4.50 -15.15 -2.92
N ALA A 30 3.41 -14.85 -3.64
CA ALA A 30 2.33 -14.01 -3.16
C ALA A 30 1.30 -14.81 -2.34
N LEU A 31 1.18 -16.13 -2.57
CA LEU A 31 0.22 -17.00 -1.89
C LEU A 31 0.24 -16.85 -0.37
N PRO A 32 1.38 -16.99 0.33
CA PRO A 32 1.39 -16.84 1.79
C PRO A 32 1.32 -15.38 2.25
N ARG A 33 1.41 -14.40 1.35
CA ARG A 33 1.54 -12.97 1.70
C ARG A 33 0.27 -12.17 1.44
N ALA A 34 -0.77 -12.79 0.89
CA ALA A 34 -1.99 -12.14 0.51
C ALA A 34 -3.21 -12.95 0.91
N ALA A 35 -4.31 -12.25 1.18
CA ALA A 35 -5.62 -12.82 1.47
C ALA A 35 -5.58 -13.91 2.57
N GLY A 36 -4.81 -13.69 3.63
CA GLY A 36 -4.71 -14.60 4.77
C GLY A 36 -3.76 -15.78 4.60
N GLY A 37 -3.11 -15.94 3.44
CA GLY A 37 -2.29 -17.13 3.15
C GLY A 37 -3.11 -18.42 3.00
N GLN A 38 -4.40 -18.30 2.72
CA GLN A 38 -5.36 -19.42 2.77
C GLN A 38 -5.54 -20.17 1.45
N PHE A 39 -4.92 -19.67 0.37
CA PHE A 39 -5.12 -20.20 -0.98
C PHE A 39 -3.87 -20.97 -1.45
N GLU A 40 -4.11 -22.09 -2.13
CA GLU A 40 -3.06 -22.79 -2.90
C GLU A 40 -2.93 -22.23 -4.32
N SER A 41 -3.99 -21.57 -4.82
CA SER A 41 -3.97 -20.74 -6.02
C SER A 41 -5.03 -19.65 -5.88
N PHE A 42 -4.77 -18.45 -6.40
CA PHE A 42 -5.69 -17.34 -6.28
C PHE A 42 -6.93 -17.52 -7.17
N PRO A 43 -8.15 -17.56 -6.59
CA PRO A 43 -9.37 -17.59 -7.36
C PRO A 43 -9.48 -16.36 -8.28
N ILE A 44 -10.13 -16.52 -9.44
CA ILE A 44 -10.30 -15.43 -10.42
C ILE A 44 -10.93 -14.19 -9.77
N SER A 45 -11.90 -14.36 -8.87
CA SER A 45 -12.54 -13.27 -8.14
C SER A 45 -11.54 -12.47 -7.29
N ILE A 46 -10.62 -13.14 -6.59
CA ILE A 46 -9.55 -12.50 -5.80
C ILE A 46 -8.58 -11.78 -6.73
N ARG A 47 -8.22 -12.39 -7.86
CA ARG A 47 -7.32 -11.76 -8.84
C ARG A 47 -7.92 -10.47 -9.40
N ILE A 48 -9.20 -10.48 -9.75
CA ILE A 48 -9.94 -9.27 -10.20
C ILE A 48 -9.96 -8.20 -9.11
N LEU A 49 -10.23 -8.57 -7.85
CA LEU A 49 -10.17 -7.63 -6.74
C LEU A 49 -8.78 -6.97 -6.63
N TYR A 50 -7.72 -7.76 -6.78
CA TYR A 50 -6.35 -7.26 -6.73
C TYR A 50 -5.92 -6.44 -7.95
N VAL A 51 -6.58 -6.58 -9.10
CA VAL A 51 -6.44 -5.61 -10.21
C VAL A 51 -6.90 -4.24 -9.76
N SER A 52 -8.07 -4.14 -9.12
CA SER A 52 -8.57 -2.89 -8.55
C SER A 52 -7.62 -2.35 -7.47
N THR A 53 -7.13 -3.20 -6.59
CA THR A 53 -6.12 -2.82 -5.58
C THR A 53 -4.84 -2.28 -6.22
N THR A 54 -4.40 -2.87 -7.34
CA THR A 54 -3.22 -2.39 -8.08
C THR A 54 -3.40 -0.95 -8.56
N PHE A 55 -4.57 -0.60 -9.11
CA PHE A 55 -4.87 0.78 -9.49
C PHE A 55 -4.88 1.73 -8.29
N VAL A 56 -5.39 1.30 -7.13
CA VAL A 56 -5.35 2.10 -5.90
C VAL A 56 -3.89 2.37 -5.48
N VAL A 57 -3.04 1.34 -5.46
CA VAL A 57 -1.62 1.49 -5.08
C VAL A 57 -0.86 2.37 -6.07
N LEU A 58 -1.11 2.23 -7.38
CA LEU A 58 -0.55 3.11 -8.40
C LEU A 58 -0.99 4.56 -8.20
N TYR A 59 -2.27 4.80 -7.89
CA TYR A 59 -2.77 6.14 -7.62
C TYR A 59 -2.17 6.73 -6.33
N GLN A 60 -2.00 5.92 -5.28
CA GLN A 60 -1.25 6.33 -4.09
C GLN A 60 0.19 6.73 -4.44
N LEU A 61 0.92 5.91 -5.20
CA LEU A 61 2.28 6.22 -5.63
C LEU A 61 2.33 7.52 -6.43
N PHE A 62 1.41 7.70 -7.38
CA PHE A 62 1.31 8.94 -8.17
C PHE A 62 1.12 10.18 -7.28
N VAL A 63 0.17 10.13 -6.34
CA VAL A 63 -0.08 11.23 -5.40
C VAL A 63 1.16 11.47 -4.51
N TYR A 64 1.82 10.42 -4.05
CA TYR A 64 3.05 10.56 -3.27
C TYR A 64 4.17 11.24 -4.05
N LEU A 65 4.34 10.90 -5.33
CA LEU A 65 5.33 11.55 -6.20
C LEU A 65 5.00 13.03 -6.44
N GLN A 66 3.72 13.40 -6.57
CA GLN A 66 3.30 14.80 -6.61
C GLN A 66 3.69 15.54 -5.32
N LEU A 67 3.43 14.94 -4.16
CA LEU A 67 3.79 15.49 -2.86
C LEU A 67 5.31 15.66 -2.71
N MET A 68 6.11 14.72 -3.23
CA MET A 68 7.58 14.85 -3.24
C MET A 68 8.08 16.03 -4.07
N GLN A 69 7.33 16.40 -5.11
CA GLN A 69 7.61 17.53 -6.00
C GLN A 69 6.97 18.84 -5.52
N ASN A 70 6.35 18.87 -4.33
CA ASN A 70 5.57 20.00 -3.81
C ASN A 70 4.45 20.47 -4.77
N LYS A 71 3.90 19.56 -5.57
CA LYS A 71 2.75 19.86 -6.45
C LYS A 71 1.45 19.83 -5.65
N ALA A 72 0.49 20.68 -6.05
CA ALA A 72 -0.83 20.67 -5.47
C ALA A 72 -1.57 19.35 -5.77
N VAL A 73 -2.00 18.66 -4.72
CA VAL A 73 -2.83 17.47 -4.83
C VAL A 73 -4.30 17.88 -4.75
N LYS A 74 -5.06 17.58 -5.80
CA LYS A 74 -6.52 17.76 -5.81
C LYS A 74 -7.21 16.41 -6.02
N PRO A 75 -8.25 16.08 -5.23
CA PRO A 75 -8.76 16.87 -4.11
C PRO A 75 -7.89 16.79 -2.83
N VAL A 76 -7.92 17.84 -2.00
CA VAL A 76 -7.06 18.00 -0.81
C VAL A 76 -7.29 16.95 0.30
N TRP A 77 -8.42 16.23 0.25
CA TRP A 77 -8.70 15.15 1.20
C TRP A 77 -8.01 13.82 0.85
N VAL A 78 -7.52 13.65 -0.39
CA VAL A 78 -6.95 12.36 -0.87
C VAL A 78 -5.79 11.86 0.01
N PRO A 79 -4.78 12.68 0.38
CA PRO A 79 -3.71 12.20 1.26
C PRO A 79 -4.24 11.72 2.61
N LYS A 80 -5.30 12.35 3.13
CA LYS A 80 -5.91 11.94 4.40
C LYS A 80 -6.63 10.59 4.27
N ALA A 81 -7.38 10.38 3.18
CA ALA A 81 -8.03 9.11 2.90
C ALA A 81 -7.01 7.98 2.76
N PHE A 82 -5.89 8.22 2.06
CA PHE A 82 -4.81 7.24 1.93
C PHE A 82 -4.09 6.93 3.24
N ALA A 83 -3.96 7.91 4.14
CA ALA A 83 -3.44 7.66 5.48
C ALA A 83 -4.32 6.64 6.22
N TYR A 84 -5.65 6.83 6.20
CA TYR A 84 -6.60 5.91 6.84
C TYR A 84 -6.68 4.55 6.16
N LEU A 85 -6.65 4.51 4.82
CA LEU A 85 -6.58 3.24 4.09
C LEU A 85 -5.32 2.46 4.45
N GLY A 86 -4.17 3.14 4.53
CA GLY A 86 -2.92 2.53 4.98
C GLY A 86 -3.00 2.04 6.43
N LEU A 87 -3.67 2.79 7.32
CA LEU A 87 -3.87 2.40 8.70
C LEU A 87 -4.79 1.16 8.82
N ALA A 88 -5.86 1.10 8.04
CA ALA A 88 -6.70 -0.09 7.95
C ALA A 88 -5.90 -1.30 7.44
N SER A 89 -5.06 -1.09 6.42
CA SER A 89 -4.15 -2.13 5.91
C SER A 89 -3.18 -2.62 6.98
N VAL A 90 -2.62 -1.74 7.81
CA VAL A 90 -1.79 -2.13 8.97
C VAL A 90 -2.55 -3.10 9.88
N PHE A 91 -3.79 -2.76 10.25
CA PHE A 91 -4.58 -3.64 11.12
C PHE A 91 -4.89 -4.98 10.48
N VAL A 92 -5.32 -4.99 9.21
CA VAL A 92 -5.65 -6.23 8.48
C VAL A 92 -4.44 -7.15 8.39
N ASN A 93 -3.26 -6.61 8.06
CA ASN A 93 -2.03 -7.43 8.01
C ASN A 93 -1.62 -7.90 9.41
N ALA A 94 -1.75 -7.06 10.44
CA ALA A 94 -1.35 -7.41 11.81
C ALA A 94 -2.18 -8.56 12.40
N ILE A 95 -3.47 -8.63 12.06
CA ILE A 95 -4.35 -9.72 12.50
C ILE A 95 -4.39 -10.91 11.54
N SER A 96 -3.59 -10.89 10.47
CA SER A 96 -3.54 -12.00 9.52
C SER A 96 -3.08 -13.29 10.22
N ARG A 97 -3.64 -14.41 9.78
CA ARG A 97 -3.24 -15.76 10.21
C ARG A 97 -1.90 -16.18 9.62
N SER A 98 -1.46 -15.52 8.55
CA SER A 98 -0.15 -15.79 7.93
C SER A 98 0.93 -14.89 8.53
N THR A 99 1.96 -15.51 9.11
CA THR A 99 3.16 -14.79 9.57
C THR A 99 3.84 -14.02 8.43
N GLN A 100 3.78 -14.52 7.19
CA GLN A 100 4.37 -13.83 6.05
C GLN A 100 3.58 -12.57 5.66
N GLU A 101 2.25 -12.59 5.83
CA GLU A 101 1.40 -11.41 5.61
C GLU A 101 1.52 -10.39 6.74
N GLN A 102 1.72 -10.84 7.99
CA GLN A 102 1.98 -9.93 9.12
C GLN A 102 3.19 -9.02 8.88
N ILE A 103 4.21 -9.48 8.14
CA ILE A 103 5.38 -8.65 7.79
C ILE A 103 4.99 -7.44 6.91
N ASN A 104 3.89 -7.52 6.15
CA ASN A 104 3.38 -6.41 5.34
C ASN A 104 2.88 -5.23 6.17
N VAL A 105 2.74 -5.39 7.50
CA VAL A 105 2.48 -4.27 8.43
C VAL A 105 3.54 -3.18 8.28
N ILE A 106 4.81 -3.56 8.10
CA ILE A 106 5.93 -2.61 8.02
C ILE A 106 5.76 -1.65 6.82
N PRO A 107 5.69 -2.13 5.56
CA PRO A 107 5.49 -1.25 4.42
C PRO A 107 4.16 -0.50 4.47
N ALA A 108 3.08 -1.11 4.97
CA ALA A 108 1.79 -0.45 5.14
C ALA A 108 1.86 0.73 6.12
N ALA A 109 2.55 0.56 7.26
CA ALA A 109 2.74 1.59 8.26
C ALA A 109 3.58 2.75 7.73
N ILE A 110 4.67 2.45 7.01
CA ILE A 110 5.53 3.48 6.39
C ILE A 110 4.72 4.36 5.42
N ILE A 111 3.92 3.74 4.55
CA ILE A 111 3.05 4.46 3.60
C ILE A 111 1.99 5.28 4.34
N SER A 112 1.33 4.70 5.34
CA SER A 112 0.29 5.38 6.13
C SER A 112 0.84 6.64 6.82
N VAL A 113 1.99 6.52 7.49
CA VAL A 113 2.65 7.64 8.18
C VAL A 113 3.06 8.72 7.18
N ALA A 114 3.57 8.34 6.01
CA ALA A 114 3.95 9.29 4.98
C ALA A 114 2.76 10.14 4.49
N PHE A 115 1.63 9.49 4.22
CA PHE A 115 0.40 10.20 3.84
C PHE A 115 -0.20 11.01 4.98
N PHE A 116 -0.13 10.51 6.22
CA PHE A 116 -0.59 11.25 7.38
C PHE A 116 0.20 12.55 7.56
N ALA A 117 1.53 12.47 7.48
CA ALA A 117 2.40 13.64 7.54
C ALA A 117 2.13 14.61 6.40
N ALA A 118 1.98 14.12 5.17
CA ALA A 118 1.66 14.96 4.01
C ALA A 118 0.28 15.61 4.11
N SER A 119 -0.72 14.91 4.66
CA SER A 119 -2.08 15.44 4.81
C SER A 119 -2.16 16.67 5.72
N LYS A 120 -1.25 16.79 6.70
CA LYS A 120 -1.13 17.97 7.56
C LYS A 120 -0.56 19.17 6.81
N GLN A 121 0.31 18.93 5.82
CA GLN A 121 0.94 19.98 5.02
C GLN A 121 0.00 20.56 3.97
N VAL A 122 -0.89 19.73 3.41
CA VAL A 122 -1.87 20.15 2.39
C VAL A 122 -3.04 20.94 2.97
N ARG A 123 -3.24 20.91 4.30
CA ARG A 123 -4.27 21.69 5.02
C ARG A 123 -3.79 23.06 5.51
N SER A 124 -2.48 23.32 5.44
CA SER A 124 -1.86 24.60 5.81
C SER A 124 -1.66 25.46 4.57
#